data_AF-A0A8B7U689-F1
#
_entry.id   AF-A0A8B7U689-F1
#
_cell.length_a   1.000
_cell.length_b   1.000
_cell.length_c   1.000
_cell.angle_alpha   90.00
_cell.angle_beta   90.00
_cell.angle_gamma   90.00
#
_symmetry.space_group_name_H-M   'P 1'
#
loop_
_entity.id
_entity.type
_entity.pdbx_description
1 polymer ?
#
loop_
_entity_poly.entity_id
_entity_poly.type
_entity_poly.pdbx_seq_one_letter_code
_entity_poly.pdbx_strand_id
1 'polypeptide(L)'
;MQILVATIAFLLPSAEYSSVEIDKKFIVSLLLCLLEWCMALPVNALLHPVSTVVLEEQHPSRAPLLDYIYRVLHCCVCGSSTYTQQSHYTLTLADLSSTDYDPFLPLANVKSSEPVQYHLSAELGNLLTVEDEKRRRSVELIPLTARMVMAHLVNHLGHYPLSGGPAMLHSLVSENHDNAHVEGTELSSEVFRSPNLQLFVFNESTLISYLQTPAEGPDGTSPGGALSDVRVIVRDISGKYSWDGKVLYGPLEGSLAPNGRNPSFLISGWHHHTFGPQKDFSQIEEGDDVLDKLLENIGHTSPECLLPSQVNLNEPSPPPCGMNCDQEKEIIEVILRQSAQEDEYIQRCNSDSAMKVTSQEKPSPVEPRGPFYFCRLLLDDLGMNSWDRRKNFHILKKNSKLLRELKNLDSRQCRETHKIAVFYIAEGQEDKCSILSNERGSQAYEDFVAGLGWEVDLSTHCGFMGGLQRNGSTGQTAPYYATSTVEVIFHVSTRMPSDSDDSLTKKLRHLGNDEVHIVWSEHSRDYRRGIIPTAFGDVSIIIYPMKNHMFFITITKKPEVPFFGPLFDGAIVNGKLLPSLICATCINASRAVKCLIPLYQSLYLFAVNM
;
A
#
# COMPACT_ATOMS: atom_id res chain seq x y z
N MET A 1 -7.42 20.45 -3.50
CA MET A 1 -6.08 19.85 -3.70
C MET A 1 -4.97 20.87 -3.94
N GLN A 2 -5.04 21.69 -5.00
CA GLN A 2 -3.98 22.69 -5.28
C GLN A 2 -3.70 23.62 -4.08
N ILE A 3 -4.76 24.13 -3.44
CA ILE A 3 -4.66 24.95 -2.21
C ILE A 3 -3.96 24.18 -1.07
N LEU A 4 -4.25 22.88 -0.91
CA LEU A 4 -3.65 22.06 0.15
C LEU A 4 -2.13 21.90 -0.07
N VAL A 5 -1.73 21.61 -1.31
CA VAL A 5 -0.32 21.49 -1.72
C VAL A 5 0.43 22.82 -1.48
N ALA A 6 -0.15 23.94 -1.92
CA ALA A 6 0.42 25.27 -1.72
C ALA A 6 0.53 25.65 -0.23
N THR A 7 -0.47 25.31 0.59
CA THR A 7 -0.45 25.55 2.04
C THR A 7 0.64 24.74 2.74
N ILE A 8 0.83 23.47 2.37
CA ILE A 8 1.91 22.63 2.94
C ILE A 8 3.27 23.23 2.59
N ALA A 9 3.47 23.60 1.33
CA ALA A 9 4.71 24.24 0.86
C ALA A 9 5.00 25.55 1.60
N PHE A 10 3.98 26.38 1.82
CA PHE A 10 4.10 27.66 2.52
C PHE A 10 4.45 27.50 4.01
N LEU A 11 3.83 26.54 4.70
CA LEU A 11 4.00 26.38 6.15
C LEU A 11 5.22 25.54 6.53
N LEU A 12 5.77 24.73 5.62
CA LEU A 12 6.88 23.81 5.87
C LEU A 12 8.10 24.50 6.51
N PRO A 13 8.62 25.64 6.02
CA PRO A 13 9.78 26.29 6.63
C PRO A 13 9.52 26.67 8.08
N SER A 14 8.35 27.23 8.39
CA SER A 14 8.00 27.62 9.77
C SER A 14 7.86 26.41 10.70
N ALA A 15 7.28 25.32 10.22
CA ALA A 15 7.01 24.13 11.04
C ALA A 15 8.28 23.27 11.27
N GLU A 16 9.22 23.25 10.33
CA GLU A 16 10.48 22.51 10.45
C GLU A 16 11.35 23.07 11.58
N TYR A 17 11.44 24.40 11.68
CA TYR A 17 12.23 25.08 12.71
C TYR A 17 11.43 25.37 14.00
N SER A 18 10.14 25.05 14.04
CA SER A 18 9.32 25.27 15.24
C SER A 18 9.69 24.29 16.35
N SER A 19 9.87 24.83 17.56
CA SER A 19 9.98 24.05 18.80
C SER A 19 8.61 23.58 19.33
N VAL A 20 7.51 24.07 18.73
CA VAL A 20 6.14 23.77 19.13
C VAL A 20 5.66 22.49 18.42
N GLU A 21 5.38 21.44 19.20
CA GLU A 21 4.96 20.13 18.68
C GLU A 21 3.62 20.21 17.90
N ILE A 22 2.77 21.19 18.23
CA ILE A 22 1.46 21.41 17.57
C ILE A 22 1.63 21.78 16.10
N ASP A 23 2.60 22.62 15.76
CA ASP A 23 2.84 23.07 14.37
C ASP A 23 3.23 21.88 13.48
N LYS A 24 4.05 20.98 14.02
CA LYS A 24 4.45 19.75 13.34
C LYS A 24 3.27 18.79 13.15
N LYS A 25 2.44 18.62 14.18
CA LYS A 25 1.19 17.81 14.11
C LYS A 25 0.21 18.38 13.08
N PHE A 26 0.16 19.70 12.92
CA PHE A 26 -0.66 20.34 11.91
C PHE A 26 -0.20 19.99 10.49
N ILE A 27 1.09 20.14 10.16
CA ILE A 27 1.64 19.73 8.86
C ILE A 27 1.39 18.25 8.59
N VAL A 28 1.59 17.40 9.58
CA VAL A 28 1.33 15.96 9.47
C VAL A 28 -0.14 15.68 9.15
N SER A 29 -1.06 16.40 9.78
CA SER A 29 -2.50 16.29 9.49
C SER A 29 -2.81 16.72 8.06
N LEU A 30 -2.15 17.77 7.54
CA LEU A 30 -2.28 18.19 6.14
C LEU A 30 -1.72 17.14 5.17
N LEU A 31 -0.60 16.49 5.50
CA LEU A 31 -0.02 15.41 4.69
C LEU A 31 -0.92 14.17 4.62
N LEU A 32 -1.53 13.79 5.74
CA LEU A 32 -2.50 12.68 5.77
C LEU A 32 -3.79 13.03 5.02
N CYS A 33 -4.26 14.28 5.14
CA CYS A 33 -5.37 14.79 4.34
C CYS A 33 -5.03 14.76 2.84
N LEU A 34 -3.81 15.15 2.47
CA LEU A 34 -3.35 15.09 1.08
C LEU A 34 -3.40 13.66 0.55
N LEU A 35 -2.96 12.68 1.35
CA LEU A 35 -3.06 11.27 1.01
C LEU A 35 -4.51 10.82 0.80
N GLU A 36 -5.42 11.13 1.73
CA GLU A 36 -6.84 10.76 1.62
C GLU A 36 -7.46 11.32 0.34
N TRP A 37 -7.18 12.58 -0.01
CA TRP A 37 -7.67 13.18 -1.25
C TRP A 37 -7.04 12.59 -2.51
N CYS A 38 -5.74 12.27 -2.50
CA CYS A 38 -5.11 11.58 -3.63
C CYS A 38 -5.76 10.23 -3.90
N MET A 39 -6.12 9.48 -2.85
CA MET A 39 -6.72 8.16 -2.97
C MET A 39 -8.22 8.21 -3.30
N ALA A 40 -8.91 9.31 -2.98
CA ALA A 40 -10.32 9.50 -3.30
C ALA A 40 -10.57 10.01 -4.72
N LEU A 41 -9.60 10.71 -5.33
CA LEU A 41 -9.73 11.29 -6.65
C LEU A 41 -9.32 10.29 -7.75
N PRO A 42 -10.03 10.27 -8.89
CA PRO A 42 -9.60 9.53 -10.07
C PRO A 42 -8.19 9.93 -10.53
N VAL A 43 -7.35 8.95 -10.90
CA VAL A 43 -5.95 9.18 -11.30
C VAL A 43 -5.85 10.15 -12.48
N ASN A 44 -6.79 10.08 -13.43
CA ASN A 44 -6.85 11.02 -14.56
C ASN A 44 -7.01 12.50 -14.12
N ALA A 45 -7.69 12.77 -13.01
CA ALA A 45 -7.81 14.12 -12.47
C ALA A 45 -6.49 14.61 -11.84
N LEU A 46 -5.70 13.70 -11.27
CA LEU A 46 -4.36 14.01 -10.72
C LEU A 46 -3.30 14.17 -11.80
N LEU A 47 -3.45 13.47 -12.93
CA LEU A 47 -2.59 13.58 -14.10
C LEU A 47 -2.95 14.77 -15.01
N HIS A 48 -4.07 15.45 -14.76
CA HIS A 48 -4.44 16.63 -15.53
C HIS A 48 -3.47 17.79 -15.23
N PRO A 49 -2.98 18.51 -16.26
CA PRO A 49 -2.13 19.68 -16.05
C PRO A 49 -2.86 20.79 -15.28
N VAL A 50 -2.14 21.43 -14.35
CA VAL A 50 -2.68 22.57 -13.60
C VAL A 50 -2.69 23.81 -14.51
N SER A 51 -3.83 24.52 -14.56
CA SER A 51 -3.95 25.78 -15.30
C SER A 51 -3.78 26.95 -14.32
N THR A 52 -2.56 27.50 -14.22
CA THR A 52 -2.32 28.78 -13.55
C THR A 52 -2.44 29.92 -14.56
N VAL A 53 -3.04 31.04 -14.16
CA VAL A 53 -3.46 32.13 -15.07
C VAL A 53 -2.36 33.19 -15.28
N VAL A 54 -1.21 33.11 -14.58
CA VAL A 54 -0.25 34.23 -14.55
C VAL A 54 1.16 33.81 -14.99
N LEU A 55 1.53 34.29 -16.19
CA LEU A 55 2.86 34.66 -16.71
C LEU A 55 3.94 33.56 -16.91
N GLU A 56 4.11 33.10 -18.16
CA GLU A 56 5.20 33.48 -19.08
C GLU A 56 5.47 32.42 -20.17
N GLU A 57 5.64 32.90 -21.41
CA GLU A 57 5.68 32.16 -22.69
C GLU A 57 6.97 31.34 -22.96
N GLN A 58 7.68 30.80 -21.97
CA GLN A 58 9.00 30.18 -22.23
C GLN A 58 9.29 28.77 -21.68
N HIS A 59 8.31 28.02 -21.14
CA HIS A 59 8.53 26.59 -20.83
C HIS A 59 7.40 25.67 -21.32
N PRO A 60 7.68 24.66 -22.19
CA PRO A 60 6.66 23.83 -22.83
C PRO A 60 6.40 22.53 -22.06
N SER A 61 6.14 22.58 -20.76
CA SER A 61 5.49 21.45 -20.08
C SER A 61 4.73 21.88 -18.82
N ARG A 62 3.41 21.95 -18.93
CA ARG A 62 2.54 22.07 -17.74
C ARG A 62 2.57 20.73 -17.02
N ALA A 63 3.25 20.66 -15.88
CA ALA A 63 3.34 19.43 -15.10
C ALA A 63 1.96 19.03 -14.53
N PRO A 64 1.70 17.72 -14.38
CA PRO A 64 0.47 17.23 -13.75
C PRO A 64 0.43 17.60 -12.27
N LEU A 65 -0.76 17.69 -11.68
CA LEU A 65 -0.93 17.93 -10.24
C LEU A 65 -0.15 16.92 -9.38
N LEU A 66 -0.08 15.66 -9.83
CA LEU A 66 0.68 14.60 -9.16
C LEU A 66 2.18 14.91 -9.03
N ASP A 67 2.79 15.54 -10.05
CA ASP A 67 4.20 15.92 -10.00
C ASP A 67 4.44 17.01 -8.93
N TYR A 68 3.56 18.01 -8.84
CA TYR A 68 3.63 19.01 -7.76
C TYR A 68 3.48 18.38 -6.37
N ILE A 69 2.62 17.37 -6.23
CA ILE A 69 2.45 16.62 -4.97
C ILE A 69 3.77 15.93 -4.59
N TYR A 70 4.39 15.18 -5.50
CA TYR A 70 5.67 14.51 -5.23
C TYR A 70 6.80 15.49 -4.91
N ARG A 71 6.84 16.66 -5.58
CA ARG A 71 7.83 17.72 -5.27
C ARG A 71 7.68 18.25 -3.85
N VAL A 72 6.46 18.54 -3.41
CA VAL A 72 6.22 19.03 -2.04
C VAL A 72 6.53 17.94 -1.02
N LEU A 73 6.15 16.68 -1.28
CA LEU A 73 6.50 15.56 -0.41
C LEU A 73 8.02 15.36 -0.32
N HIS A 74 8.74 15.47 -1.44
CA HIS A 74 10.20 15.42 -1.48
C HIS A 74 10.82 16.55 -0.66
N CYS A 75 10.30 17.78 -0.76
CA CYS A 75 10.73 18.90 0.09
C CYS A 75 10.51 18.60 1.58
N CYS A 76 9.37 17.99 1.96
CA CYS A 76 9.12 17.58 3.34
C CYS A 76 10.11 16.52 3.83
N VAL A 77 10.70 15.71 2.95
CA VAL A 77 11.70 14.69 3.29
C VAL A 77 13.11 15.26 3.38
N CYS A 78 13.50 16.10 2.43
CA CYS A 78 14.86 16.65 2.33
C CYS A 78 15.08 17.93 3.14
N GLY A 79 14.00 18.51 3.69
CA GLY A 79 14.02 19.75 4.45
C GLY A 79 13.91 21.00 3.56
N SER A 80 13.42 22.09 4.15
CA SER A 80 13.10 23.36 3.48
C SER A 80 14.30 24.06 2.84
N SER A 81 15.54 23.64 3.11
CA SER A 81 16.72 24.16 2.39
C SER A 81 16.73 23.83 0.89
N THR A 82 16.04 22.77 0.47
CA THR A 82 15.83 22.45 -0.96
C THR A 82 14.71 23.26 -1.61
N TYR A 83 13.82 23.87 -0.81
CA TYR A 83 12.72 24.72 -1.27
C TYR A 83 13.24 25.97 -2.00
N THR A 84 14.31 26.59 -1.50
CA THR A 84 14.88 27.81 -2.12
C THR A 84 15.46 27.55 -3.51
N GLN A 85 15.94 26.33 -3.79
CA GLN A 85 16.44 25.93 -5.11
C GLN A 85 15.33 25.52 -6.09
N GLN A 86 14.16 25.10 -5.59
CA GLN A 86 13.03 24.62 -6.40
C GLN A 86 11.81 25.56 -6.43
N SER A 87 11.90 26.74 -5.81
CA SER A 87 10.79 27.71 -5.64
C SER A 87 10.15 28.17 -6.96
N HIS A 88 10.88 28.16 -8.07
CA HIS A 88 10.35 28.46 -9.41
C HIS A 88 9.40 27.38 -9.97
N TYR A 89 9.26 26.25 -9.27
CA TYR A 89 8.63 25.02 -9.77
C TYR A 89 7.58 24.41 -8.82
N THR A 90 7.23 25.10 -7.73
CA THR A 90 6.20 24.71 -6.77
C THR A 90 5.01 25.68 -6.81
N LEU A 91 3.79 25.15 -6.76
CA LEU A 91 2.56 25.96 -6.71
C LEU A 91 2.54 26.85 -5.46
N THR A 92 2.47 28.16 -5.65
CA THR A 92 2.35 29.14 -4.57
C THR A 92 0.89 29.52 -4.34
N LEU A 93 0.55 30.03 -3.15
CA LEU A 93 -0.79 30.55 -2.87
C LEU A 93 -1.15 31.75 -3.77
N ALA A 94 -0.15 32.50 -4.24
CA ALA A 94 -0.33 33.62 -5.17
C ALA A 94 -0.78 33.12 -6.55
N ASP A 95 -0.27 31.99 -7.03
CA ASP A 95 -0.63 31.40 -8.33
C ASP A 95 -2.08 30.91 -8.40
N LEU A 96 -2.71 30.72 -7.24
CA LEU A 96 -4.09 30.25 -7.08
C LEU A 96 -5.08 31.41 -6.82
N SER A 97 -4.61 32.65 -6.71
CA SER A 97 -5.47 33.81 -6.46
C SER A 97 -6.23 34.22 -7.72
N SER A 98 -7.57 34.16 -7.66
CA SER A 98 -8.45 34.84 -8.62
C SER A 98 -8.63 36.30 -8.19
N THR A 99 -8.96 37.20 -9.13
CA THR A 99 -9.25 38.63 -8.85
C THR A 99 -10.33 38.90 -7.78
N ASP A 100 -11.12 37.89 -7.42
CA ASP A 100 -12.21 37.99 -6.45
C ASP A 100 -11.92 37.38 -5.06
N TYR A 101 -10.69 36.92 -4.78
CA TYR A 101 -10.33 36.33 -3.47
C TYR A 101 -8.92 36.77 -3.01
N ASP A 102 -8.87 37.57 -1.94
CA ASP A 102 -7.64 38.02 -1.29
C ASP A 102 -7.34 37.15 -0.04
N PRO A 103 -6.32 36.26 -0.10
CA PRO A 103 -5.92 35.42 1.03
C PRO A 103 -5.13 36.18 2.12
N PHE A 104 -4.87 37.48 1.96
CA PHE A 104 -4.09 38.32 2.89
C PHE A 104 -4.95 39.33 3.68
N LEU A 105 -6.20 38.99 4.00
CA LEU A 105 -6.96 39.73 5.01
C LEU A 105 -6.16 39.78 6.33
N PRO A 106 -5.77 40.97 6.81
CA PRO A 106 -4.82 41.09 7.90
C PRO A 106 -5.44 40.61 9.21
N LEU A 107 -5.01 39.44 9.68
CA LEU A 107 -5.22 38.99 11.04
C LEU A 107 -4.43 39.91 11.98
N ALA A 108 -5.12 40.91 12.52
CA ALA A 108 -4.54 41.81 13.50
C ALA A 108 -4.12 41.03 14.77
N ASN A 109 -2.85 41.21 15.14
CA ASN A 109 -2.25 41.01 16.45
C ASN A 109 -2.12 39.57 16.99
N VAL A 110 -1.10 38.85 16.52
CA VAL A 110 -0.40 37.87 17.37
C VAL A 110 1.03 38.37 17.57
N LYS A 111 1.34 38.85 18.78
CA LYS A 111 2.68 39.29 19.17
C LYS A 111 3.57 38.06 19.35
N SER A 112 4.60 37.93 18.52
CA SER A 112 5.70 36.98 18.72
C SER A 112 6.60 37.45 19.86
N SER A 113 6.83 36.59 20.86
CA SER A 113 7.80 36.82 21.93
C SER A 113 9.20 36.28 21.56
N GLU A 114 10.19 36.95 22.14
CA GLU A 114 11.66 36.97 22.00
C GLU A 114 12.48 35.65 22.05
N PRO A 115 13.81 35.71 21.72
CA PRO A 115 14.60 34.57 21.24
C PRO A 115 15.31 33.79 22.36
N VAL A 116 15.63 32.51 22.10
CA VAL A 116 16.40 31.67 23.04
C VAL A 116 17.70 31.13 22.43
N GLN A 117 18.73 31.26 23.25
CA GLN A 117 20.13 30.82 23.20
C GLN A 117 20.48 29.55 22.43
N TYR A 118 21.61 29.64 21.71
CA TYR A 118 22.38 28.53 21.16
C TYR A 118 23.10 27.73 22.26
N HIS A 119 23.03 26.40 22.18
CA HIS A 119 24.04 25.52 22.78
C HIS A 119 24.49 24.46 21.78
N LEU A 120 25.80 24.43 21.53
CA LEU A 120 26.55 23.32 20.95
C LEU A 120 27.02 22.39 22.08
N SER A 121 26.87 21.07 21.94
CA SER A 121 27.95 20.09 22.17
C SER A 121 27.46 18.66 21.93
N ALA A 122 28.40 17.85 21.45
CA ALA A 122 28.39 16.42 21.19
C ALA A 122 28.18 15.56 22.45
N GLU A 123 27.64 14.34 22.28
CA GLU A 123 28.39 13.08 22.44
C GLU A 123 27.50 11.85 22.18
N LEU A 124 28.13 10.83 21.61
CA LEU A 124 27.60 9.51 21.25
C LEU A 124 27.76 8.56 22.44
N GLY A 125 26.70 7.84 22.82
CA GLY A 125 26.84 6.60 23.58
C GLY A 125 25.76 6.32 24.62
N ASN A 126 25.04 5.20 24.38
CA ASN A 126 24.28 4.38 25.34
C ASN A 126 22.81 4.74 25.62
N LEU A 127 21.95 3.73 25.39
CA LEU A 127 20.55 3.55 25.82
C LEU A 127 19.70 4.83 25.86
N LEU A 128 18.99 5.09 24.76
CA LEU A 128 18.02 6.18 24.65
C LEU A 128 16.97 6.07 25.76
N THR A 129 16.84 7.13 26.54
CA THR A 129 15.70 7.30 27.45
C THR A 129 14.42 7.52 26.63
N VAL A 130 13.25 7.29 27.23
CA VAL A 130 11.95 7.56 26.57
C VAL A 130 11.85 9.02 26.08
N GLU A 131 12.52 9.95 26.75
CA GLU A 131 12.57 11.37 26.38
C GLU A 131 13.47 11.65 25.17
N ASP A 132 14.60 10.95 25.03
CA ASP A 132 15.49 11.08 23.88
C ASP A 132 14.88 10.48 22.61
N GLU A 133 14.17 9.34 22.72
CA GLU A 133 13.36 8.82 21.61
C GLU A 133 12.24 9.79 21.21
N LYS A 134 11.57 10.41 22.18
CA LYS A 134 10.51 11.41 21.93
C LYS A 134 11.06 12.63 21.20
N ARG A 135 12.26 13.10 21.56
CA ARG A 135 12.93 14.24 20.93
C ARG A 135 13.38 13.92 19.50
N ARG A 136 13.98 12.74 19.27
CA ARG A 136 14.37 12.28 17.93
C ARG A 136 13.15 12.13 17.01
N ARG A 137 12.08 11.50 17.52
CA ARG A 137 10.83 11.28 16.76
C ARG A 137 10.10 12.59 16.43
N SER A 138 10.20 13.63 17.26
CA SER A 138 9.61 14.95 16.95
C SER A 138 10.36 15.70 15.85
N VAL A 139 11.65 15.42 15.64
CA VAL A 139 12.45 16.01 14.56
C VAL A 139 12.18 15.27 13.24
N GLU A 140 11.98 13.95 13.27
CA GLU A 140 11.75 13.14 12.08
C GLU A 140 10.27 13.01 11.67
N LEU A 141 9.33 13.62 12.40
CA LEU A 141 7.89 13.40 12.21
C LEU A 141 7.39 13.79 10.80
N ILE A 142 7.74 14.99 10.33
CA ILE A 142 7.33 15.49 9.01
C ILE A 142 8.00 14.67 7.88
N PRO A 143 9.34 14.48 7.86
CA PRO A 143 9.99 13.66 6.84
C PRO A 143 9.49 12.22 6.79
N LEU A 144 9.25 11.60 7.95
CA LEU A 144 8.82 10.21 7.98
C LEU A 144 7.37 10.06 7.51
N THR A 145 6.48 11.00 7.86
CA THR A 145 5.12 11.06 7.30
C THR A 145 5.14 11.26 5.80
N ALA A 146 5.96 12.18 5.29
CA ALA A 146 6.06 12.44 3.86
C ALA A 146 6.60 11.23 3.08
N ARG A 147 7.61 10.52 3.62
CA ARG A 147 8.08 9.24 3.04
C ARG A 147 6.96 8.19 3.01
N MET A 148 6.18 8.08 4.09
CA MET A 148 5.06 7.15 4.16
C MET A 148 4.00 7.48 3.11
N VAL A 149 3.63 8.77 2.96
CA VAL A 149 2.68 9.21 1.92
C VAL A 149 3.22 8.91 0.52
N MET A 150 4.49 9.20 0.24
CA MET A 150 5.09 8.88 -1.07
C MET A 150 5.08 7.39 -1.37
N ALA A 151 5.53 6.55 -0.43
CA ALA A 151 5.53 5.10 -0.59
C ALA A 151 4.11 4.57 -0.81
N HIS A 152 3.15 5.08 -0.04
CA HIS A 152 1.74 4.70 -0.17
C HIS A 152 1.17 5.05 -1.55
N LEU A 153 1.45 6.26 -2.06
CA LEU A 153 0.99 6.68 -3.38
C LEU A 153 1.63 5.84 -4.49
N VAL A 154 2.94 5.55 -4.40
CA VAL A 154 3.63 4.71 -5.39
C VAL A 154 3.02 3.30 -5.43
N ASN A 155 2.69 2.74 -4.28
CA ASN A 155 2.22 1.36 -4.19
C ASN A 155 0.72 1.19 -4.50
N HIS A 156 -0.12 2.19 -4.19
CA HIS A 156 -1.59 2.00 -4.17
C HIS A 156 -2.39 2.92 -5.10
N LEU A 157 -1.81 4.01 -5.60
CA LEU A 157 -2.54 4.96 -6.44
C LEU A 157 -2.96 4.31 -7.76
N GLY A 158 -4.27 4.31 -8.05
CA GLY A 158 -4.83 3.68 -9.25
C GLY A 158 -5.03 2.16 -9.17
N HIS A 159 -4.52 1.51 -8.13
CA HIS A 159 -4.63 0.06 -7.92
C HIS A 159 -5.55 -0.32 -6.75
N TYR A 160 -5.95 0.65 -5.92
CA TYR A 160 -6.89 0.46 -4.81
C TYR A 160 -8.24 1.17 -5.07
N PRO A 161 -9.40 0.54 -4.79
CA PRO A 161 -9.56 -0.85 -4.37
C PRO A 161 -9.40 -1.84 -5.54
N LEU A 162 -8.83 -3.01 -5.27
CA LEU A 162 -8.84 -4.13 -6.23
C LEU A 162 -10.28 -4.57 -6.49
N SER A 163 -10.58 -5.05 -7.71
CA SER A 163 -11.94 -5.31 -8.22
C SER A 163 -12.69 -6.50 -7.61
N GLY A 164 -12.41 -6.89 -6.36
CA GLY A 164 -12.88 -8.16 -5.75
C GLY A 164 -13.42 -8.06 -4.33
N GLY A 165 -13.70 -6.86 -3.80
CA GLY A 165 -14.21 -6.66 -2.44
C GLY A 165 -13.26 -5.85 -1.56
N PRO A 166 -13.26 -6.02 -0.22
CA PRO A 166 -12.38 -5.27 0.67
C PRO A 166 -10.91 -5.62 0.42
N ALA A 167 -10.21 -4.76 -0.32
CA ALA A 167 -8.84 -5.02 -0.73
C ALA A 167 -7.85 -4.98 0.46
N MET A 168 -6.98 -5.98 0.54
CA MET A 168 -5.82 -5.96 1.43
C MET A 168 -4.70 -5.12 0.81
N LEU A 169 -4.08 -4.28 1.61
CA LEU A 169 -2.94 -3.46 1.18
C LEU A 169 -1.59 -4.10 1.46
N HIS A 170 -1.57 -5.09 2.36
CA HIS A 170 -0.37 -5.81 2.75
C HIS A 170 -0.55 -7.30 2.48
N SER A 171 0.56 -7.94 2.18
CA SER A 171 0.61 -9.38 1.97
C SER A 171 0.51 -10.11 3.31
N LEU A 172 -0.24 -11.20 3.36
CA LEU A 172 -0.21 -12.17 4.47
C LEU A 172 0.88 -13.24 4.28
N VAL A 173 1.55 -13.23 3.12
CA VAL A 173 2.62 -14.18 2.81
C VAL A 173 3.82 -13.94 3.73
N SER A 174 4.41 -15.03 4.20
CA SER A 174 5.52 -15.05 5.14
C SER A 174 6.55 -16.09 4.69
N GLU A 175 7.77 -16.01 5.21
CA GLU A 175 8.92 -16.81 4.77
C GLU A 175 8.79 -18.33 4.96
N ASN A 176 7.81 -18.77 5.76
CA ASN A 176 7.48 -20.18 5.94
C ASN A 176 6.51 -20.71 4.86
N HIS A 177 5.78 -19.85 4.16
CA HIS A 177 4.86 -20.29 3.11
C HIS A 177 5.63 -20.75 1.87
N ASP A 178 5.22 -21.90 1.31
CA ASP A 178 5.83 -22.55 0.14
C ASP A 178 7.33 -22.87 0.32
N ASN A 179 7.79 -22.99 1.57
CA ASN A 179 9.17 -23.29 1.90
C ASN A 179 9.34 -24.77 2.25
N ALA A 180 9.91 -25.56 1.32
CA ALA A 180 10.10 -27.00 1.49
C ALA A 180 10.95 -27.41 2.71
N HIS A 181 11.68 -26.49 3.32
CA HIS A 181 12.49 -26.75 4.51
C HIS A 181 11.75 -26.51 5.83
N VAL A 182 10.47 -26.13 5.80
CA VAL A 182 9.68 -25.73 6.97
C VAL A 182 8.28 -26.36 6.90
N GLU A 183 7.88 -27.11 7.93
CA GLU A 183 6.56 -27.76 7.98
C GLU A 183 5.52 -26.93 8.77
N GLY A 184 5.95 -25.88 9.47
CA GLY A 184 5.10 -25.06 10.33
C GLY A 184 4.23 -24.04 9.58
N THR A 185 2.97 -23.92 10.00
CA THR A 185 2.04 -22.88 9.53
C THR A 185 2.39 -21.47 10.03
N GLU A 186 3.22 -21.38 11.07
CA GLU A 186 3.65 -20.10 11.65
C GLU A 186 5.15 -19.84 11.41
N LEU A 187 5.51 -18.56 11.33
CA LEU A 187 6.91 -18.13 11.25
C LEU A 187 7.68 -18.61 12.50
N SER A 188 8.65 -19.50 12.31
CA SER A 188 9.44 -20.10 13.40
C SER A 188 10.94 -19.90 13.17
N SER A 189 11.76 -20.30 14.15
CA SER A 189 13.22 -20.27 14.00
C SER A 189 13.76 -21.30 13.01
N GLU A 190 12.93 -22.25 12.57
CA GLU A 190 13.30 -23.27 11.58
C GLU A 190 13.54 -22.65 10.21
N VAL A 191 12.75 -21.63 9.86
CA VAL A 191 12.89 -20.80 8.65
C VAL A 191 14.32 -20.25 8.50
N PHE A 192 15.00 -19.98 9.60
CA PHE A 192 16.36 -19.45 9.57
C PHE A 192 17.43 -20.50 9.28
N ARG A 193 17.09 -21.79 9.36
CA ARG A 193 17.96 -22.89 8.95
C ARG A 193 17.86 -23.17 7.45
N SER A 194 16.83 -22.65 6.78
CA SER A 194 16.61 -22.89 5.36
C SER A 194 17.73 -22.24 4.51
N PRO A 195 18.39 -23.02 3.63
CA PRO A 195 19.51 -22.53 2.82
C PRO A 195 19.05 -21.72 1.60
N ASN A 196 17.77 -21.77 1.26
CA ASN A 196 17.10 -21.06 0.17
C ASN A 196 16.53 -19.69 0.57
N LEU A 197 16.76 -19.24 1.80
CA LEU A 197 16.27 -17.96 2.32
C LEU A 197 17.43 -17.06 2.71
N GLN A 198 17.42 -15.80 2.28
CA GLN A 198 18.35 -14.78 2.76
C GLN A 198 17.63 -13.47 3.03
N LEU A 199 18.00 -12.82 4.15
CA LEU A 199 17.42 -11.55 4.58
C LEU A 199 18.45 -10.43 4.45
N PHE A 200 17.98 -9.27 4.03
CA PHE A 200 18.78 -8.07 3.80
C PHE A 200 18.10 -6.82 4.33
N VAL A 201 18.88 -5.81 4.68
CA VAL A 201 18.41 -4.44 4.92
C VAL A 201 18.85 -3.56 3.76
N PHE A 202 17.91 -2.76 3.26
CA PHE A 202 18.13 -1.75 2.24
C PHE A 202 17.84 -0.35 2.82
N ASN A 203 18.77 0.60 2.61
CA ASN A 203 18.69 1.99 3.06
C ASN A 203 18.29 2.14 4.55
N GLU A 204 18.75 1.23 5.41
CA GLU A 204 18.50 1.19 6.88
C GLU A 204 17.03 1.18 7.32
N SER A 205 16.08 1.10 6.38
CA SER A 205 14.65 1.34 6.63
C SER A 205 13.75 0.29 5.98
N THR A 206 14.30 -0.49 5.05
CA THR A 206 13.57 -1.52 4.31
C THR A 206 14.20 -2.88 4.58
N LEU A 207 13.38 -3.85 4.98
CA LEU A 207 13.79 -5.23 5.19
C LEU A 207 13.32 -6.07 4.00
N ILE A 208 14.22 -6.85 3.41
CA ILE A 208 13.94 -7.66 2.22
C ILE A 208 14.32 -9.11 2.48
N SER A 209 13.37 -10.01 2.30
CA SER A 209 13.59 -11.46 2.34
C SER A 209 13.50 -12.01 0.93
N TYR A 210 14.56 -12.67 0.46
CA TYR A 210 14.56 -13.44 -0.78
C TYR A 210 14.44 -14.92 -0.43
N LEU A 211 13.44 -15.59 -0.98
CA LEU A 211 13.18 -17.00 -0.82
C LEU A 211 13.16 -17.65 -2.19
N GLN A 212 13.98 -18.68 -2.42
CA GLN A 212 13.87 -19.50 -3.61
C GLN A 212 12.84 -20.61 -3.35
N THR A 213 11.79 -20.63 -4.15
CA THR A 213 10.74 -21.65 -4.10
C THR A 213 11.13 -22.81 -5.03
N PRO A 214 10.93 -24.07 -4.62
CA PRO A 214 11.28 -25.21 -5.46
C PRO A 214 10.36 -25.30 -6.69
N ALA A 215 10.95 -25.48 -7.88
CA ALA A 215 10.21 -25.64 -9.13
C ALA A 215 9.51 -27.02 -9.25
N GLU A 216 10.06 -28.05 -8.59
CA GLU A 216 9.55 -29.42 -8.63
C GLU A 216 9.45 -30.04 -7.24
N GLY A 217 8.41 -30.87 -7.04
CA GLY A 217 8.25 -31.68 -5.85
C GLY A 217 9.24 -32.86 -5.87
N PRO A 218 9.54 -33.48 -4.71
CA PRO A 218 10.51 -34.56 -4.57
C PRO A 218 10.26 -35.79 -5.46
N ASP A 219 9.06 -35.95 -6.00
CA ASP A 219 8.64 -37.11 -6.81
C ASP A 219 8.59 -36.83 -8.33
N GLY A 220 9.15 -35.72 -8.82
CA GLY A 220 9.10 -35.35 -10.26
C GLY A 220 7.67 -35.14 -10.79
N THR A 221 6.70 -35.12 -9.89
CA THR A 221 5.33 -34.68 -10.17
C THR A 221 5.31 -33.21 -9.81
N SER A 222 5.01 -32.34 -10.77
CA SER A 222 4.77 -30.92 -10.50
C SER A 222 3.75 -30.83 -9.36
N PRO A 223 4.12 -30.35 -8.16
CA PRO A 223 3.13 -30.05 -7.16
C PRO A 223 2.26 -28.99 -7.81
N GLY A 224 0.95 -29.22 -7.92
CA GLY A 224 0.02 -28.33 -8.60
C GLY A 224 -0.11 -26.98 -7.89
N GLY A 225 0.99 -26.20 -7.82
CA GLY A 225 1.11 -25.00 -7.00
C GLY A 225 2.46 -24.28 -6.99
N ALA A 226 3.59 -24.86 -7.44
CA ALA A 226 4.84 -24.08 -7.53
C ALA A 226 4.82 -23.17 -8.78
N LEU A 227 4.29 -21.95 -8.62
CA LEU A 227 4.12 -20.96 -9.70
C LEU A 227 5.31 -20.02 -9.90
N SER A 228 6.34 -20.09 -9.03
CA SER A 228 7.46 -19.16 -9.01
C SER A 228 8.78 -19.82 -8.63
N ASP A 229 9.89 -19.28 -9.14
CA ASP A 229 11.25 -19.70 -8.81
C ASP A 229 11.81 -18.87 -7.64
N VAL A 230 11.35 -17.63 -7.51
CA VAL A 230 11.81 -16.68 -6.50
C VAL A 230 10.63 -15.94 -5.91
N ARG A 231 10.63 -15.78 -4.59
CA ARG A 231 9.74 -14.90 -3.85
C ARG A 231 10.55 -13.81 -3.14
N VAL A 232 10.13 -12.57 -3.31
CA VAL A 232 10.71 -11.40 -2.64
C VAL A 232 9.66 -10.81 -1.71
N ILE A 233 9.96 -10.78 -0.41
CA ILE A 233 9.11 -10.15 0.61
C ILE A 233 9.80 -8.87 1.06
N VAL A 234 9.18 -7.72 0.81
CA VAL A 234 9.68 -6.41 1.24
C VAL A 234 8.82 -5.90 2.39
N ARG A 235 9.47 -5.41 3.43
CA ARG A 235 8.84 -4.73 4.57
C ARG A 235 9.42 -3.34 4.69
N ASP A 236 8.58 -2.33 4.61
CA ASP A 236 8.97 -0.93 4.75
C ASP A 236 7.98 -0.17 5.65
N ILE A 237 8.05 1.16 5.62
CA ILE A 237 7.16 2.04 6.39
C ILE A 237 5.70 2.08 5.89
N SER A 238 5.40 1.45 4.76
CA SER A 238 4.06 1.39 4.18
C SER A 238 3.41 0.01 4.36
N GLY A 239 4.20 -1.05 4.56
CA GLY A 239 3.69 -2.35 4.97
C GLY A 239 4.58 -3.52 4.55
N LYS A 240 3.95 -4.69 4.42
CA LYS A 240 4.56 -5.92 3.91
C LYS A 240 4.04 -6.24 2.52
N TYR A 241 4.94 -6.48 1.58
CA TYR A 241 4.63 -6.76 0.19
C TYR A 241 5.37 -8.02 -0.25
N SER A 242 4.77 -8.80 -1.15
CA SER A 242 5.36 -10.02 -1.67
C SER A 242 5.21 -10.04 -3.17
N TRP A 243 6.31 -10.33 -3.87
CA TRP A 243 6.33 -10.57 -5.31
C TRP A 243 6.89 -11.94 -5.59
N ASP A 244 6.24 -12.63 -6.50
CA ASP A 244 6.66 -13.94 -6.99
C ASP A 244 7.16 -13.77 -8.42
N GLY A 245 8.36 -14.27 -8.69
CA GLY A 245 9.04 -14.19 -9.97
C GLY A 245 9.33 -15.57 -10.52
N LYS A 246 9.20 -15.70 -11.85
CA LYS A 246 9.50 -16.92 -12.59
C LYS A 246 10.42 -16.59 -13.75
N VAL A 247 11.41 -17.44 -13.99
CA VAL A 247 12.31 -17.32 -15.14
C VAL A 247 11.54 -17.74 -16.39
N LEU A 248 11.25 -16.76 -17.26
CA LEU A 248 10.48 -17.00 -18.49
C LEU A 248 11.34 -17.60 -19.61
N TYR A 249 12.63 -17.31 -19.62
CA TYR A 249 13.57 -17.72 -20.65
C TYR A 249 14.94 -18.03 -20.04
N GLY A 250 15.61 -19.09 -20.52
CA GLY A 250 16.93 -19.49 -20.04
C GLY A 250 17.52 -20.64 -20.84
N PRO A 251 18.83 -20.94 -20.69
CA PRO A 251 19.42 -22.12 -21.31
C PRO A 251 18.75 -23.38 -20.75
N LEU A 252 18.32 -24.29 -21.65
CA LEU A 252 17.65 -25.55 -21.36
C LEU A 252 18.09 -26.21 -20.04
N GLU A 253 17.13 -26.47 -19.16
CA GLU A 253 17.26 -27.55 -18.17
C GLU A 253 17.55 -28.85 -18.92
N GLY A 254 18.66 -29.52 -18.57
CA GLY A 254 18.90 -30.92 -18.89
C GLY A 254 19.19 -31.33 -20.34
N SER A 255 19.33 -30.42 -21.32
CA SER A 255 19.60 -30.82 -22.72
C SER A 255 21.02 -30.53 -23.18
N LEU A 256 21.80 -31.60 -23.34
CA LEU A 256 23.04 -31.57 -24.13
C LEU A 256 22.73 -30.98 -25.51
N ALA A 257 23.34 -29.85 -25.85
CA ALA A 257 23.24 -29.28 -27.19
C ALA A 257 23.65 -30.35 -28.22
N PRO A 258 22.80 -30.71 -29.20
CA PRO A 258 23.26 -31.50 -30.33
C PRO A 258 24.33 -30.69 -31.05
N ASN A 259 25.46 -31.33 -31.34
CA ASN A 259 26.49 -30.75 -32.19
C ASN A 259 25.86 -30.29 -33.51
N GLY A 260 25.67 -28.98 -33.66
CA GLY A 260 25.29 -28.35 -34.93
C GLY A 260 23.95 -27.62 -34.89
N ARG A 261 24.06 -26.28 -34.89
CA ARG A 261 23.05 -25.26 -35.20
C ARG A 261 21.88 -25.10 -34.22
N ASN A 262 21.79 -23.85 -33.74
CA ASN A 262 20.77 -23.18 -32.94
C ASN A 262 20.60 -23.69 -31.49
N PRO A 263 20.85 -22.85 -30.47
CA PRO A 263 20.40 -23.17 -29.12
C PRO A 263 18.87 -23.25 -29.14
N SER A 264 18.32 -24.44 -28.89
CA SER A 264 16.89 -24.59 -28.67
C SER A 264 16.53 -23.86 -27.38
N PHE A 265 15.53 -22.99 -27.46
CA PHE A 265 15.04 -22.19 -26.34
C PHE A 265 13.71 -22.80 -25.86
N LEU A 266 13.53 -22.97 -24.56
CA LEU A 266 12.23 -23.33 -23.98
C LEU A 266 11.70 -22.16 -23.17
N ILE A 267 10.47 -21.77 -23.46
CA ILE A 267 9.65 -20.96 -22.56
C ILE A 267 9.02 -21.93 -21.56
N SER A 268 9.16 -21.64 -20.26
CA SER A 268 8.45 -22.43 -19.24
C SER A 268 6.94 -22.36 -19.52
N GLY A 269 6.29 -23.51 -19.75
CA GLY A 269 4.87 -23.57 -20.08
C GLY A 269 4.00 -22.86 -19.03
N TRP A 270 3.14 -21.95 -19.49
CA TRP A 270 2.10 -21.33 -18.68
C TRP A 270 0.91 -22.29 -18.58
N HIS A 271 0.77 -22.99 -17.45
CA HIS A 271 -0.45 -23.72 -17.15
C HIS A 271 -1.41 -22.82 -16.37
N HIS A 272 -2.22 -22.03 -17.07
CA HIS A 272 -3.42 -21.45 -16.47
C HIS A 272 -4.63 -22.34 -16.74
N HIS A 273 -5.30 -22.74 -15.65
CA HIS A 273 -6.66 -23.26 -15.69
C HIS A 273 -7.61 -22.15 -16.16
N THR A 274 -7.80 -22.03 -17.47
CA THR A 274 -8.92 -21.28 -18.04
C THR A 274 -9.74 -22.26 -18.87
N PHE A 275 -11.02 -22.41 -18.53
CA PHE A 275 -11.98 -23.22 -19.26
C PHE A 275 -12.12 -22.71 -20.70
N GLY A 276 -11.38 -23.32 -21.61
CA GLY A 276 -11.42 -23.12 -23.06
C GLY A 276 -10.69 -24.29 -23.73
N PRO A 277 -11.08 -24.71 -24.95
CA PRO A 277 -10.54 -25.92 -25.54
C PRO A 277 -9.04 -25.76 -25.80
N GLN A 278 -8.24 -26.52 -25.06
CA GLN A 278 -6.80 -26.61 -25.24
C GLN A 278 -6.47 -27.03 -26.68
N LYS A 279 -5.67 -26.23 -27.38
CA LYS A 279 -4.85 -26.72 -28.49
C LYS A 279 -3.51 -27.13 -27.90
N ASP A 280 -3.18 -28.41 -28.04
CA ASP A 280 -1.90 -28.98 -27.67
C ASP A 280 -0.74 -28.19 -28.32
N PHE A 281 0.18 -27.68 -27.50
CA PHE A 281 1.46 -27.07 -27.94
C PHE A 281 2.48 -28.16 -28.34
N SER A 282 2.08 -29.10 -29.21
CA SER A 282 2.96 -30.19 -29.67
C SER A 282 3.48 -30.02 -31.11
N GLN A 283 3.30 -28.84 -31.72
CA GLN A 283 3.86 -28.53 -33.03
C GLN A 283 4.42 -27.10 -33.03
N ILE A 284 5.66 -26.93 -32.58
CA ILE A 284 6.46 -25.76 -32.93
C ILE A 284 7.15 -26.12 -34.25
N GLU A 285 6.68 -25.54 -35.36
CA GLU A 285 7.37 -25.64 -36.64
C GLU A 285 8.74 -24.94 -36.53
N GLU A 286 9.77 -25.48 -37.18
CA GLU A 286 11.08 -24.84 -37.32
C GLU A 286 10.91 -23.51 -38.09
N GLY A 287 10.76 -22.40 -37.37
CA GLY A 287 10.65 -21.08 -37.99
C GLY A 287 9.93 -20.00 -37.17
N ASP A 288 9.20 -20.36 -36.12
CA ASP A 288 8.52 -19.38 -35.29
C ASP A 288 9.48 -18.72 -34.28
N ASP A 289 9.61 -17.39 -34.32
CA ASP A 289 10.38 -16.63 -33.34
C ASP A 289 9.70 -16.75 -31.96
N VAL A 290 10.35 -17.52 -31.10
CA VAL A 290 9.90 -17.83 -29.74
C VAL A 290 9.80 -16.55 -28.89
N LEU A 291 10.66 -15.55 -29.14
CA LEU A 291 10.62 -14.27 -28.43
C LEU A 291 9.41 -13.44 -28.88
N ASP A 292 9.11 -13.40 -30.19
CA ASP A 292 7.95 -12.66 -30.71
C ASP A 292 6.65 -13.17 -30.10
N LYS A 293 6.48 -14.51 -30.04
CA LYS A 293 5.32 -15.14 -29.39
C LYS A 293 5.25 -14.83 -27.90
N LEU A 294 6.39 -14.78 -27.20
CA LEU A 294 6.42 -14.42 -25.78
C LEU A 294 5.99 -12.98 -25.57
N LEU A 295 6.51 -12.04 -26.34
CA LEU A 295 6.19 -10.62 -26.25
C LEU A 295 4.71 -10.36 -26.57
N GLU A 296 4.18 -11.02 -27.60
CA GLU A 296 2.75 -10.98 -27.94
C GLU A 296 1.90 -11.51 -26.78
N ASN A 297 2.25 -12.67 -26.22
CA ASN A 297 1.55 -13.25 -25.09
C ASN A 297 1.58 -12.32 -23.85
N ILE A 298 2.73 -11.74 -23.50
CA ILE A 298 2.85 -10.79 -22.39
C ILE A 298 1.94 -9.57 -22.63
N GLY A 299 1.92 -9.02 -23.84
CA GLY A 299 1.04 -7.91 -24.19
C GLY A 299 -0.45 -8.22 -24.00
N HIS A 300 -0.86 -9.46 -24.28
CA HIS A 300 -2.23 -9.93 -24.08
C HIS A 300 -2.56 -10.22 -22.61
N THR A 301 -1.66 -10.85 -21.87
CA THR A 301 -1.92 -11.30 -20.49
C THR A 301 -1.69 -10.20 -19.47
N SER A 302 -0.80 -9.25 -19.77
CA SER A 302 -0.36 -8.15 -18.92
C SER A 302 -0.44 -6.82 -19.66
N PRO A 303 -1.65 -6.26 -19.88
CA PRO A 303 -1.82 -4.97 -20.57
C PRO A 303 -1.09 -3.81 -19.89
N GLU A 304 -0.79 -3.91 -18.59
CA GLU A 304 0.02 -2.96 -17.83
C GLU A 304 1.47 -2.85 -18.32
N CYS A 305 1.97 -3.86 -19.04
CA CYS A 305 3.30 -3.82 -19.66
C CYS A 305 3.30 -3.06 -20.99
N LEU A 306 2.12 -2.74 -21.56
CA LEU A 306 2.01 -1.99 -22.81
C LEU A 306 2.27 -0.51 -22.59
N LEU A 307 2.99 0.10 -23.54
CA LEU A 307 3.16 1.56 -23.56
C LEU A 307 1.80 2.26 -23.73
N PRO A 308 1.65 3.53 -23.30
CA PRO A 308 0.39 4.29 -23.39
C PRO A 308 -0.23 4.36 -24.79
N SER A 309 0.56 4.11 -25.84
CA SER A 309 0.13 4.01 -27.23
C SER A 309 -0.45 2.64 -27.64
N GLN A 310 -0.59 1.67 -26.71
CA GLN A 310 -1.09 0.31 -26.97
C GLN A 310 -0.39 -0.42 -28.12
N VAL A 311 0.89 -0.13 -28.34
CA VAL A 311 1.72 -0.83 -29.34
C VAL A 311 2.07 -2.20 -28.80
N ASN A 312 1.96 -3.24 -29.64
CA ASN A 312 2.31 -4.60 -29.23
C ASN A 312 3.79 -4.68 -28.86
N LEU A 313 4.15 -5.52 -27.88
CA LEU A 313 5.54 -5.60 -27.39
C LEU A 313 6.51 -6.21 -28.41
N ASN A 314 6.01 -6.94 -29.40
CA ASN A 314 6.77 -7.50 -30.51
C ASN A 314 6.93 -6.53 -31.69
N GLU A 315 6.35 -5.34 -31.63
CA GLU A 315 6.54 -4.32 -32.67
C GLU A 315 7.74 -3.42 -32.34
N PRO A 316 8.58 -3.08 -33.34
CA PRO A 316 9.69 -2.17 -33.13
C PRO A 316 9.20 -0.79 -32.70
N SER A 317 9.98 -0.13 -31.85
CA SER A 317 9.69 1.24 -31.42
C SER A 317 9.69 2.20 -32.63
N PRO A 318 8.84 3.26 -32.62
CA PRO A 318 8.85 4.23 -33.69
C PRO A 318 10.21 4.94 -33.78
N PRO A 319 10.60 5.42 -34.98
CA PRO A 319 11.88 6.08 -35.17
C PRO A 319 11.97 7.36 -34.31
N PRO A 320 13.19 7.75 -33.87
CA PRO A 320 13.40 8.95 -33.07
C PRO A 320 12.79 10.21 -33.72
N CYS A 321 12.29 11.13 -32.90
CA CYS A 321 11.71 12.39 -33.38
C CYS A 321 12.69 13.17 -34.26
N GLY A 322 12.30 13.45 -35.50
CA GLY A 322 13.13 14.16 -36.48
C GLY A 322 13.90 13.27 -37.46
N MET A 323 13.85 11.94 -37.33
CA MET A 323 14.39 11.00 -38.31
C MET A 323 13.37 10.77 -39.45
N ASN A 324 13.81 10.91 -40.69
CA ASN A 324 12.98 10.58 -41.86
C ASN A 324 13.25 9.14 -42.35
N CYS A 325 12.33 8.58 -43.14
CA CYS A 325 12.42 7.20 -43.62
C CYS A 325 13.66 6.91 -44.49
N ASP A 326 14.22 7.94 -45.13
CA ASP A 326 15.41 7.78 -45.99
C ASP A 326 16.68 7.67 -45.14
N GLN A 327 16.79 8.46 -44.07
CA GLN A 327 17.86 8.38 -43.07
C GLN A 327 17.85 7.04 -42.34
N GLU A 328 16.66 6.54 -41.97
CA GLU A 328 16.50 5.22 -41.34
C GLU A 328 17.00 4.11 -42.27
N LYS A 329 16.60 4.12 -43.55
CA LYS A 329 17.07 3.15 -44.55
C LYS A 329 18.58 3.21 -44.78
N GLU A 330 19.14 4.42 -44.83
CA GLU A 330 20.59 4.62 -45.00
C GLU A 330 21.36 4.02 -43.80
N ILE A 331 20.90 4.25 -42.57
CA ILE A 331 21.50 3.66 -41.37
C ILE A 331 21.42 2.14 -41.40
N ILE A 332 20.25 1.58 -41.74
CA ILE A 332 20.06 0.13 -41.86
C ILE A 332 21.01 -0.45 -42.91
N GLU A 333 21.14 0.20 -44.07
CA GLU A 333 22.05 -0.26 -45.14
C GLU A 333 23.51 -0.22 -44.69
N VAL A 334 23.93 0.83 -43.98
CA VAL A 334 25.28 0.94 -43.42
C VAL A 334 25.57 -0.16 -42.41
N ILE A 335 24.63 -0.46 -41.50
CA ILE A 335 24.77 -1.54 -40.52
C ILE A 335 24.87 -2.90 -41.21
N LEU A 336 24.00 -3.17 -42.19
CA LEU A 336 24.04 -4.43 -42.95
C LEU A 336 25.35 -4.58 -43.73
N ARG A 337 25.84 -3.50 -44.33
CA ARG A 337 27.12 -3.48 -45.05
C ARG A 337 28.29 -3.72 -44.09
N GLN A 338 28.27 -3.12 -42.91
CA GLN A 338 29.28 -3.35 -41.86
C GLN A 338 29.24 -4.81 -41.40
N SER A 339 28.07 -5.37 -41.09
CA SER A 339 27.91 -6.77 -40.70
C SER A 339 28.46 -7.71 -41.77
N ALA A 340 28.16 -7.46 -43.05
CA ALA A 340 28.67 -8.28 -44.15
C ALA A 340 30.21 -8.20 -44.27
N GLN A 341 30.79 -7.02 -44.06
CA GLN A 341 32.25 -6.83 -44.03
C GLN A 341 32.90 -7.52 -42.84
N GLU A 342 32.27 -7.47 -41.67
CA GLU A 342 32.71 -8.18 -40.47
C GLU A 342 32.65 -9.70 -40.66
N ASP A 343 31.56 -10.21 -41.25
CA ASP A 343 31.42 -11.63 -41.57
C ASP A 343 32.49 -12.10 -42.57
N GLU A 344 32.75 -11.31 -43.61
CA GLU A 344 33.80 -11.61 -44.59
C GLU A 344 35.18 -11.57 -43.93
N TYR A 345 35.43 -10.60 -43.05
CA TYR A 345 36.66 -10.52 -42.28
C TYR A 345 36.85 -11.72 -41.35
N ILE A 346 35.80 -12.12 -40.60
CA ILE A 346 35.81 -13.30 -39.73
C ILE A 346 36.09 -14.57 -40.55
N GLN A 347 35.47 -14.73 -41.72
CA GLN A 347 35.74 -15.86 -42.62
C GLN A 347 37.20 -15.89 -43.11
N ARG A 348 37.75 -14.73 -43.47
CA ARG A 348 39.17 -14.61 -43.86
C ARG A 348 40.10 -14.96 -42.69
N CYS A 349 39.84 -14.44 -41.49
CA CYS A 349 40.62 -14.74 -40.29
C CYS A 349 40.55 -16.23 -39.89
N ASN A 350 39.39 -16.87 -40.01
CA ASN A 350 39.23 -18.30 -39.74
C ASN A 350 40.02 -19.19 -40.73
N SER A 351 40.33 -18.66 -41.92
CA SER A 351 41.11 -19.35 -42.95
C SER A 351 42.63 -19.21 -42.77
N ASP A 352 43.09 -18.22 -42.00
CA ASP A 352 44.51 -17.97 -41.73
C ASP A 352 45.00 -18.81 -40.54
N SER A 353 45.96 -19.71 -40.77
CA SER A 353 46.50 -20.58 -39.71
C SER A 353 47.25 -19.83 -38.63
N ALA A 354 47.75 -18.62 -38.91
CA ALA A 354 48.45 -17.78 -37.93
C ALA A 354 47.48 -17.07 -36.95
N MET A 355 46.20 -16.96 -37.31
CA MET A 355 45.13 -16.33 -36.52
C MET A 355 44.23 -17.35 -35.80
N LYS A 356 44.49 -18.65 -35.98
CA LYS A 356 43.76 -19.72 -35.26
C LYS A 356 44.20 -19.79 -33.80
N VAL A 357 43.43 -19.13 -32.94
CA VAL A 357 43.47 -19.35 -31.49
C VAL A 357 42.75 -20.67 -31.18
N THR A 358 43.23 -21.40 -30.17
CA THR A 358 42.53 -22.58 -29.66
C THR A 358 41.07 -22.22 -29.37
N SER A 359 40.12 -22.91 -30.00
CA SER A 359 38.69 -22.64 -29.78
C SER A 359 38.42 -22.72 -28.28
N GLN A 360 38.05 -21.61 -27.66
CA GLN A 360 37.53 -21.64 -26.31
C GLN A 360 36.18 -22.35 -26.40
N GLU A 361 36.11 -23.59 -25.91
CA GLU A 361 34.83 -24.30 -25.85
C GLU A 361 33.86 -23.45 -25.03
N LYS A 362 32.65 -23.27 -25.56
CA LYS A 362 31.56 -22.64 -24.81
C LYS A 362 31.48 -23.38 -23.48
N PRO A 363 31.56 -22.69 -22.32
CA PRO A 363 31.43 -23.35 -21.04
C PRO A 363 30.14 -24.15 -21.05
N SER A 364 30.23 -25.43 -20.67
CA SER A 364 29.06 -26.30 -20.57
C SER A 364 28.00 -25.61 -19.71
N PRO A 365 26.72 -25.59 -20.10
CA PRO A 365 25.66 -25.12 -19.23
C PRO A 365 25.79 -25.79 -17.87
N VAL A 366 25.98 -25.00 -16.82
CA VAL A 366 26.07 -25.51 -15.45
C VAL A 366 24.67 -25.41 -14.87
N GLU A 367 24.08 -26.55 -14.53
CA GLU A 367 22.81 -26.57 -13.80
C GLU A 367 22.92 -25.72 -12.52
N PRO A 368 21.86 -25.02 -12.12
CA PRO A 368 21.85 -24.22 -10.91
C PRO A 368 22.02 -25.11 -9.67
N ARG A 369 23.26 -25.23 -9.16
CA ARG A 369 23.59 -26.14 -8.04
C ARG A 369 23.27 -25.59 -6.65
N GLY A 370 22.81 -24.34 -6.54
CA GLY A 370 22.63 -23.65 -5.26
C GLY A 370 21.17 -23.54 -4.86
N PRO A 371 20.81 -23.78 -3.58
CA PRO A 371 19.44 -23.57 -3.08
C PRO A 371 18.98 -22.10 -3.11
N PHE A 372 19.89 -21.16 -3.42
CA PHE A 372 19.66 -19.72 -3.53
C PHE A 372 20.12 -19.15 -4.89
N TYR A 373 20.26 -20.01 -5.90
CA TYR A 373 20.76 -19.62 -7.22
C TYR A 373 19.91 -18.56 -7.92
N PHE A 374 18.59 -18.76 -8.05
CA PHE A 374 17.72 -17.85 -8.78
C PHE A 374 17.55 -16.52 -8.04
N CYS A 375 17.49 -16.56 -6.71
CA CYS A 375 17.53 -15.34 -5.91
C CYS A 375 18.83 -14.55 -6.14
N ARG A 376 19.97 -15.24 -6.25
CA ARG A 376 21.25 -14.58 -6.55
C ARG A 376 21.26 -13.96 -7.95
N LEU A 377 20.72 -14.66 -8.95
CA LEU A 377 20.59 -14.13 -10.31
C LEU A 377 19.75 -12.85 -10.30
N LEU A 378 18.58 -12.87 -9.65
CA LEU A 378 17.73 -11.70 -9.51
C LEU A 378 18.44 -10.54 -8.79
N LEU A 379 19.20 -10.82 -7.74
CA LEU A 379 20.00 -9.80 -7.04
C LEU A 379 21.07 -9.16 -7.93
N ASP A 380 21.70 -9.96 -8.80
CA ASP A 380 22.68 -9.48 -9.78
C ASP A 380 22.00 -8.63 -10.87
N ASP A 381 20.85 -9.06 -11.39
CA ASP A 381 20.08 -8.36 -12.42
C ASP A 381 19.53 -7.02 -11.92
N LEU A 382 19.09 -6.96 -10.65
CA LEU A 382 18.67 -5.72 -9.98
C LEU A 382 19.86 -4.81 -9.62
N GLY A 383 21.10 -5.25 -9.88
CA GLY A 383 22.32 -4.53 -9.54
C GLY A 383 22.56 -4.40 -8.04
N MET A 384 21.91 -5.20 -7.19
CA MET A 384 22.02 -5.07 -5.72
C MET A 384 23.40 -5.49 -5.20
N ASN A 385 24.13 -6.30 -5.96
CA ASN A 385 25.51 -6.71 -5.66
C ASN A 385 26.58 -5.73 -6.19
N SER A 386 26.16 -4.66 -6.87
CA SER A 386 27.04 -3.60 -7.37
C SER A 386 27.80 -2.88 -6.25
N TRP A 387 28.97 -2.34 -6.58
CA TRP A 387 29.84 -1.71 -5.58
C TRP A 387 29.25 -0.43 -5.01
N ASP A 388 28.47 0.31 -5.80
CA ASP A 388 27.76 1.52 -5.40
C ASP A 388 26.67 1.25 -4.36
N ARG A 389 25.96 0.11 -4.45
CA ARG A 389 24.85 -0.23 -3.53
C ARG A 389 25.27 -0.89 -2.22
N ARG A 390 26.51 -1.41 -2.11
CA ARG A 390 27.00 -2.08 -0.88
C ARG A 390 26.97 -1.22 0.39
N LYS A 391 26.97 0.11 0.26
CA LYS A 391 26.86 1.03 1.41
C LYS A 391 25.49 1.00 2.07
N ASN A 392 24.46 0.63 1.32
CA ASN A 392 23.07 0.70 1.78
C ASN A 392 22.36 -0.65 1.74
N PHE A 393 23.02 -1.71 1.26
CA PHE A 393 22.47 -3.06 1.15
C PHE A 393 23.30 -4.04 1.98
N HIS A 394 22.72 -4.55 3.07
CA HIS A 394 23.42 -5.35 4.06
C HIS A 394 22.72 -6.68 4.31
N ILE A 395 23.50 -7.76 4.36
CA ILE A 395 23.01 -9.07 4.74
C ILE A 395 22.74 -9.13 6.26
N LEU A 396 21.57 -9.64 6.64
CA LEU A 396 21.21 -9.79 8.06
C LEU A 396 21.62 -11.15 8.61
N LYS A 397 22.14 -11.12 9.85
CA LYS A 397 22.42 -12.32 10.62
C LYS A 397 21.11 -12.87 11.21
N LYS A 398 20.74 -14.07 10.77
CA LYS A 398 19.59 -14.82 11.28
C LYS A 398 19.79 -15.18 12.76
N ASN A 399 18.89 -14.72 13.64
CA ASN A 399 18.96 -14.98 15.09
C ASN A 399 17.57 -14.79 15.74
N SER A 400 17.39 -15.24 16.99
CA SER A 400 16.09 -15.18 17.68
C SER A 400 15.57 -13.75 17.92
N LYS A 401 16.45 -12.75 18.08
CA LYS A 401 16.05 -11.33 18.17
C LYS A 401 15.39 -10.90 16.86
N LEU A 402 16.00 -11.20 15.71
CA LEU A 402 15.44 -10.88 14.39
C LEU A 402 14.08 -11.54 14.16
N LEU A 403 13.90 -12.81 14.54
CA LEU A 403 12.61 -13.49 14.42
C LEU A 403 11.52 -12.78 15.23
N ARG A 404 11.84 -12.37 16.46
CA ARG A 404 10.90 -11.65 17.32
C ARG A 404 10.53 -10.30 16.70
N GLU A 405 11.52 -9.54 16.21
CA GLU A 405 11.25 -8.25 15.58
C GLU A 405 10.47 -8.39 14.27
N LEU A 406 10.69 -9.44 13.48
CA LEU A 406 9.86 -9.78 12.32
C LEU A 406 8.39 -10.01 12.69
N LYS A 407 8.12 -10.82 13.73
CA LYS A 407 6.76 -11.04 14.23
C LYS A 407 6.13 -9.75 14.77
N ASN A 408 6.93 -8.92 15.44
CA ASN A 408 6.47 -7.63 15.93
C ASN A 408 6.14 -6.67 14.79
N LEU A 409 6.86 -6.72 13.67
CA LEU A 409 6.59 -5.90 12.50
C LEU A 409 5.33 -6.38 11.77
N ASP A 410 5.21 -7.69 11.55
CA ASP A 410 4.09 -8.31 10.81
C ASP A 410 2.76 -8.24 11.58
N SER A 411 2.79 -8.08 12.91
CA SER A 411 1.58 -7.89 13.73
C SER A 411 1.08 -6.44 13.78
N ARG A 412 1.86 -5.48 13.27
CA ARG A 412 1.44 -4.07 13.21
C ARG A 412 0.50 -3.87 12.04
N GLN A 413 -0.63 -3.22 12.32
CA GLN A 413 -1.61 -2.86 11.30
C GLN A 413 -1.08 -1.70 10.45
N CYS A 414 -1.18 -1.83 9.12
CA CYS A 414 -0.83 -0.76 8.18
C CYS A 414 -1.93 0.29 8.01
N ARG A 415 -3.11 0.06 8.58
CA ARG A 415 -4.28 0.94 8.54
C ARG A 415 -4.79 1.26 9.94
N GLU A 416 -5.58 2.31 10.03
CA GLU A 416 -6.29 2.69 11.25
C GLU A 416 -7.48 1.81 11.45
N THR A 417 -7.50 1.09 12.57
CA THR A 417 -8.55 0.14 12.85
C THR A 417 -9.56 0.74 13.83
N HIS A 418 -10.83 0.65 13.48
CA HIS A 418 -11.94 1.08 14.33
C HIS A 418 -12.95 -0.05 14.48
N LYS A 419 -13.45 -0.19 15.71
CA LYS A 419 -14.56 -1.06 16.07
C LYS A 419 -15.70 -0.19 16.54
N ILE A 420 -16.88 -0.39 15.98
CA ILE A 420 -18.05 0.46 16.24
C ILE A 420 -19.23 -0.46 16.54
N ALA A 421 -19.88 -0.24 17.67
CA ALA A 421 -21.08 -0.97 18.02
C ALA A 421 -22.30 -0.37 17.31
N VAL A 422 -23.21 -1.21 16.81
CA VAL A 422 -24.49 -0.80 16.22
C VAL A 422 -25.61 -1.50 16.96
N PHE A 423 -26.48 -0.71 17.58
CA PHE A 423 -27.67 -1.19 18.29
C PHE A 423 -28.94 -0.85 17.51
N TYR A 424 -29.89 -1.77 17.52
CA TYR A 424 -31.24 -1.55 17.01
C TYR A 424 -32.27 -1.59 18.14
N ILE A 425 -33.06 -0.53 18.28
CA ILE A 425 -34.13 -0.40 19.27
C ILE A 425 -35.45 -0.28 18.53
N ALA A 426 -36.29 -1.31 18.66
CA ALA A 426 -37.62 -1.35 18.08
C ALA A 426 -38.61 -0.50 18.88
N GLU A 427 -39.77 -0.23 18.28
CA GLU A 427 -40.87 0.47 18.96
C GLU A 427 -41.29 -0.27 20.24
N GLY A 428 -41.48 0.46 21.34
CA GLY A 428 -41.87 -0.10 22.64
C GLY A 428 -40.75 -0.73 23.48
N GLN A 429 -39.53 -0.93 22.95
CA GLN A 429 -38.43 -1.51 23.73
C GLN A 429 -37.80 -0.51 24.71
N GLU A 430 -37.80 -0.85 26.00
CA GLU A 430 -37.19 -0.04 27.07
C GLU A 430 -36.23 -0.83 27.96
N ASP A 431 -36.05 -2.14 27.72
CA ASP A 431 -35.18 -3.01 28.50
C ASP A 431 -34.00 -3.55 27.67
N LYS A 432 -32.86 -3.72 28.34
CA LYS A 432 -31.61 -4.17 27.73
C LYS A 432 -31.73 -5.54 27.05
N CYS A 433 -32.42 -6.49 27.68
CA CYS A 433 -32.49 -7.85 27.18
C CYS A 433 -33.28 -7.91 25.88
N SER A 434 -34.45 -7.25 25.80
CA SER A 434 -35.25 -7.21 24.58
C SER A 434 -34.51 -6.58 23.40
N ILE A 435 -33.79 -5.48 23.63
CA ILE A 435 -32.98 -4.82 22.60
C ILE A 435 -31.87 -5.74 22.07
N LEU A 436 -31.17 -6.45 22.96
CA LEU A 436 -30.09 -7.34 22.58
C LEU A 436 -30.56 -8.69 22.01
N SER A 437 -31.83 -9.06 22.22
CA SER A 437 -32.44 -10.27 21.63
C SER A 437 -32.97 -10.04 20.20
N ASN A 438 -32.90 -8.82 19.67
CA ASN A 438 -33.29 -8.54 18.28
C ASN A 438 -32.40 -9.30 17.29
N GLU A 439 -33.02 -10.15 16.45
CA GLU A 439 -32.35 -10.89 15.37
C GLU A 439 -32.38 -10.13 14.03
N ARG A 440 -33.33 -9.22 13.84
CA ARG A 440 -33.52 -8.41 12.63
C ARG A 440 -34.04 -7.04 13.00
N GLY A 441 -33.72 -6.03 12.19
CA GLY A 441 -34.33 -4.71 12.31
C GLY A 441 -35.40 -4.45 11.26
N SER A 442 -35.83 -3.18 11.16
CA SER A 442 -36.71 -2.71 10.10
C SER A 442 -35.99 -2.65 8.74
N GLN A 443 -36.75 -2.52 7.65
CA GLN A 443 -36.16 -2.35 6.32
C GLN A 443 -35.22 -1.15 6.25
N ALA A 444 -35.61 0.00 6.83
CA ALA A 444 -34.78 1.21 6.81
C ALA A 444 -33.48 1.02 7.60
N TYR A 445 -33.52 0.25 8.70
CA TYR A 445 -32.32 -0.13 9.44
C TYR A 445 -31.41 -1.05 8.62
N GLU A 446 -31.96 -2.09 7.99
CA GLU A 446 -31.17 -3.01 7.16
C GLU A 446 -30.55 -2.30 5.94
N ASP A 447 -31.28 -1.38 5.31
CA ASP A 447 -30.76 -0.53 4.23
C ASP A 447 -29.60 0.37 4.72
N PHE A 448 -29.72 0.91 5.94
CA PHE A 448 -28.65 1.69 6.57
C PHE A 448 -27.41 0.83 6.85
N VAL A 449 -27.59 -0.36 7.45
CA VAL A 449 -26.50 -1.29 7.75
C VAL A 449 -25.79 -1.73 6.48
N ALA A 450 -26.53 -2.05 5.41
CA ALA A 450 -25.98 -2.38 4.10
C ALA A 450 -25.21 -1.20 3.46
N GLY A 451 -25.58 0.04 3.80
CA GLY A 451 -24.86 1.23 3.35
C GLY A 451 -23.58 1.55 4.14
N LEU A 452 -23.36 0.92 5.30
CA LEU A 452 -22.17 1.20 6.14
C LEU A 452 -20.88 0.63 5.53
N GLY A 453 -20.96 -0.47 4.79
CA GLY A 453 -19.81 -1.14 4.20
C GLY A 453 -20.19 -2.44 3.49
N TRP A 454 -19.17 -3.20 3.08
CA TRP A 454 -19.37 -4.53 2.49
C TRP A 454 -19.75 -5.54 3.57
N GLU A 455 -20.75 -6.38 3.30
CA GLU A 455 -21.04 -7.54 4.14
C GLU A 455 -19.93 -8.58 3.91
N VAL A 456 -19.14 -8.88 4.94
CA VAL A 456 -18.04 -9.85 4.87
C VAL A 456 -18.35 -11.11 5.67
N ASP A 457 -17.93 -12.27 5.16
CA ASP A 457 -17.95 -13.54 5.88
C ASP A 457 -16.77 -13.62 6.84
N LEU A 458 -17.05 -13.73 8.14
CA LEU A 458 -16.04 -13.73 9.19
C LEU A 458 -15.11 -14.95 9.14
N SER A 459 -15.53 -16.06 8.55
CA SER A 459 -14.69 -17.26 8.44
C SER A 459 -13.52 -17.05 7.47
N THR A 460 -13.79 -16.36 6.35
CA THR A 460 -12.85 -16.15 5.24
C THR A 460 -12.25 -14.74 5.22
N HIS A 461 -12.82 -13.76 5.94
CA HIS A 461 -12.36 -12.37 5.92
C HIS A 461 -10.88 -12.23 6.32
N CYS A 462 -10.08 -11.54 5.52
CA CYS A 462 -8.63 -11.39 5.77
C CYS A 462 -8.24 -10.03 6.39
N GLY A 463 -9.19 -9.11 6.55
CA GLY A 463 -8.95 -7.78 7.12
C GLY A 463 -9.10 -7.74 8.64
N PHE A 464 -9.23 -6.52 9.17
CA PHE A 464 -9.38 -6.27 10.59
C PHE A 464 -10.66 -6.91 11.18
N MET A 465 -10.48 -7.83 12.14
CA MET A 465 -11.58 -8.59 12.76
C MET A 465 -12.22 -7.94 13.99
N GLY A 466 -11.68 -6.86 14.56
CA GLY A 466 -12.30 -6.19 15.73
C GLY A 466 -12.48 -7.02 17.00
N GLY A 467 -11.89 -8.23 17.06
CA GLY A 467 -12.11 -9.20 18.12
C GLY A 467 -13.24 -10.21 17.83
N LEU A 468 -13.93 -10.10 16.68
CA LEU A 468 -14.84 -11.12 16.18
C LEU A 468 -14.08 -12.41 15.83
N GLN A 469 -14.77 -13.55 15.94
CA GLN A 469 -14.18 -14.88 15.80
C GLN A 469 -14.61 -15.57 14.52
N ARG A 470 -13.66 -16.27 13.87
CA ARG A 470 -13.90 -17.06 12.65
C ARG A 470 -14.74 -18.33 12.87
N ASN A 471 -14.91 -18.74 14.12
CA ASN A 471 -15.62 -19.98 14.50
C ASN A 471 -17.15 -19.81 14.58
N GLY A 472 -17.70 -18.67 14.15
CA GLY A 472 -19.13 -18.39 14.17
C GLY A 472 -19.70 -17.96 15.53
N SER A 473 -18.91 -17.95 16.61
CA SER A 473 -19.41 -17.62 17.96
C SER A 473 -19.82 -16.16 18.14
N THR A 474 -19.39 -15.28 17.23
CA THR A 474 -19.72 -13.84 17.21
C THR A 474 -20.56 -13.46 15.99
N GLY A 475 -21.22 -14.43 15.36
CA GLY A 475 -21.93 -14.25 14.09
C GLY A 475 -21.18 -14.84 12.91
N GLN A 476 -21.84 -14.92 11.76
CA GLN A 476 -21.26 -15.41 10.50
C GLN A 476 -20.76 -14.26 9.62
N THR A 477 -21.44 -13.12 9.68
CA THR A 477 -21.11 -11.95 8.85
C THR A 477 -21.06 -10.68 9.68
N ALA A 478 -20.35 -9.68 9.16
CA ALA A 478 -20.38 -8.32 9.69
C ALA A 478 -20.21 -7.31 8.55
N PRO A 479 -20.79 -6.10 8.66
CA PRO A 479 -20.42 -5.00 7.77
C PRO A 479 -18.98 -4.56 8.06
N TYR A 480 -18.24 -4.34 6.99
CA TYR A 480 -16.86 -3.92 7.03
C TYR A 480 -16.64 -2.80 6.01
N TYR A 481 -16.02 -1.73 6.46
CA TYR A 481 -15.64 -0.59 5.62
C TYR A 481 -14.13 -0.42 5.64
N ALA A 482 -13.55 -0.11 4.48
CA ALA A 482 -12.13 0.15 4.38
C ALA A 482 -11.83 1.21 3.32
N THR A 483 -10.82 2.00 3.63
CA THR A 483 -10.08 2.82 2.67
C THR A 483 -8.65 2.32 2.62
N SER A 484 -7.80 3.00 1.83
CA SER A 484 -6.39 2.68 1.82
C SER A 484 -5.68 3.01 3.15
N THR A 485 -6.32 3.74 4.06
CA THR A 485 -5.72 4.20 5.33
C THR A 485 -6.49 3.75 6.57
N VAL A 486 -7.74 3.31 6.42
CA VAL A 486 -8.65 3.01 7.54
C VAL A 486 -9.36 1.68 7.29
N GLU A 487 -9.60 0.94 8.36
CA GLU A 487 -10.50 -0.22 8.43
C GLU A 487 -11.49 -0.03 9.57
N VAL A 488 -12.73 -0.38 9.32
CA VAL A 488 -13.81 -0.29 10.27
C VAL A 488 -14.58 -1.58 10.21
N ILE A 489 -14.74 -2.23 11.36
CA ILE A 489 -15.65 -3.36 11.49
C ILE A 489 -16.79 -2.98 12.43
N PHE A 490 -18.01 -3.25 12.00
CA PHE A 490 -19.21 -2.93 12.74
C PHE A 490 -19.67 -4.14 13.54
N HIS A 491 -19.68 -4.00 14.86
CA HIS A 491 -20.32 -4.94 15.75
C HIS A 491 -21.82 -4.69 15.71
N VAL A 492 -22.54 -5.37 14.82
CA VAL A 492 -23.98 -5.18 14.64
C VAL A 492 -24.75 -6.12 15.55
N SER A 493 -25.57 -5.57 16.45
CA SER A 493 -26.32 -6.39 17.41
C SER A 493 -27.16 -7.45 16.72
N THR A 494 -27.87 -7.14 15.63
CA THR A 494 -28.73 -8.11 14.93
C THR A 494 -27.96 -9.20 14.18
N ARG A 495 -26.64 -9.07 13.97
CA ARG A 495 -25.79 -10.09 13.33
C ARG A 495 -25.09 -11.02 14.35
N MET A 496 -25.19 -10.71 15.64
CA MET A 496 -24.59 -11.50 16.72
C MET A 496 -25.61 -12.45 17.37
N PRO A 497 -25.23 -13.71 17.65
CA PRO A 497 -26.10 -14.70 18.30
C PRO A 497 -26.66 -14.22 19.65
N SER A 498 -27.91 -14.60 19.93
CA SER A 498 -28.65 -14.28 21.16
C SER A 498 -29.53 -15.44 21.65
N ASP A 499 -29.17 -16.67 21.29
CA ASP A 499 -29.89 -17.93 21.59
C ASP A 499 -29.75 -18.40 23.05
N SER A 500 -28.71 -17.94 23.74
CA SER A 500 -28.39 -18.32 25.13
C SER A 500 -27.85 -17.15 25.96
N ASP A 501 -27.93 -17.24 27.29
CA ASP A 501 -27.36 -16.20 28.17
C ASP A 501 -25.85 -16.01 27.97
N ASP A 502 -25.13 -17.08 27.62
CA ASP A 502 -23.70 -17.01 27.28
C ASP A 502 -23.48 -16.24 25.97
N SER A 503 -24.31 -16.48 24.94
CA SER A 503 -24.27 -15.72 23.69
C SER A 503 -24.58 -14.24 23.91
N LEU A 504 -25.56 -13.91 24.75
CA LEU A 504 -25.93 -12.54 25.09
C LEU A 504 -24.79 -11.83 25.83
N THR A 505 -24.10 -12.55 26.72
CA THR A 505 -22.93 -12.05 27.43
C THR A 505 -21.76 -11.79 26.48
N LYS A 506 -21.52 -12.67 25.51
CA LYS A 506 -20.50 -12.47 24.46
C LYS A 506 -20.85 -11.26 23.59
N LYS A 507 -22.10 -11.17 23.12
CA LYS A 507 -22.63 -10.04 22.35
C LYS A 507 -22.40 -8.71 23.06
N LEU A 508 -22.75 -8.64 24.35
CA LEU A 508 -22.51 -7.46 25.16
C LEU A 508 -21.02 -7.18 25.40
N ARG A 509 -20.17 -8.20 25.50
CA ARG A 509 -18.70 -8.02 25.63
C ARG A 509 -18.10 -7.36 24.40
N HIS A 510 -18.58 -7.66 23.20
CA HIS A 510 -18.10 -7.00 21.98
C HIS A 510 -18.68 -5.60 21.87
N LEU A 511 -20.01 -5.48 21.91
CA LEU A 511 -20.72 -4.20 21.75
C LEU A 511 -20.39 -3.20 22.85
N GLY A 512 -20.37 -3.65 24.11
CA GLY A 512 -20.22 -2.78 25.27
C GLY A 512 -18.79 -2.36 25.58
N ASN A 513 -17.81 -2.91 24.88
CA ASN A 513 -16.39 -2.54 24.99
C ASN A 513 -15.93 -1.60 23.87
N ASP A 514 -16.85 -1.15 23.01
CA ASP A 514 -16.53 -0.20 21.96
C ASP A 514 -16.65 1.24 22.45
N GLU A 515 -15.81 2.12 21.92
CA GLU A 515 -15.73 3.52 22.35
C GLU A 515 -16.85 4.36 21.71
N VAL A 516 -17.28 3.97 20.51
CA VAL A 516 -18.28 4.66 19.70
C VAL A 516 -19.45 3.72 19.43
N HIS A 517 -20.65 4.16 19.79
CA HIS A 517 -21.88 3.42 19.58
C HIS A 517 -22.79 4.17 18.60
N ILE A 518 -23.29 3.45 17.60
CA ILE A 518 -24.43 3.86 16.76
C ILE A 518 -25.68 3.24 17.37
N VAL A 519 -26.71 4.05 17.58
CA VAL A 519 -28.01 3.59 18.09
C VAL A 519 -29.09 3.96 17.09
N TRP A 520 -29.68 2.97 16.42
CA TRP A 520 -30.88 3.16 15.62
C TRP A 520 -32.11 3.02 16.50
N SER A 521 -32.90 4.08 16.63
CA SER A 521 -34.07 4.08 17.51
C SER A 521 -35.35 4.40 16.73
N GLU A 522 -36.23 3.40 16.66
CA GLU A 522 -37.62 3.56 16.19
C GLU A 522 -38.59 3.75 17.35
N HIS A 523 -38.07 3.74 18.58
CA HIS A 523 -38.83 4.01 19.77
C HIS A 523 -39.29 5.48 19.83
N SER A 524 -40.51 5.71 20.31
CA SER A 524 -41.14 7.03 20.37
C SER A 524 -40.48 8.03 21.32
N ARG A 525 -39.67 7.56 22.27
CA ARG A 525 -38.97 8.38 23.27
C ARG A 525 -37.48 8.47 22.95
N ASP A 526 -36.87 9.55 23.43
CA ASP A 526 -35.43 9.74 23.31
C ASP A 526 -34.64 8.63 24.01
N TYR A 527 -33.54 8.25 23.39
CA TYR A 527 -32.66 7.19 23.88
C TYR A 527 -31.94 7.69 25.11
N ARG A 528 -31.93 6.87 26.15
CA ARG A 528 -31.23 7.15 27.39
C ARG A 528 -30.04 6.20 27.51
N ARG A 529 -28.84 6.74 27.72
CA ARG A 529 -27.61 5.94 27.93
C ARG A 529 -27.74 4.89 29.04
N GLY A 530 -28.64 5.08 30.01
CA GLY A 530 -28.89 4.12 31.08
C GLY A 530 -29.59 2.83 30.66
N ILE A 531 -30.18 2.75 29.46
CA ILE A 531 -30.87 1.54 28.97
C ILE A 531 -29.86 0.41 28.71
N ILE A 532 -28.74 0.73 28.08
CA ILE A 532 -27.62 -0.19 27.86
C ILE A 532 -26.41 0.35 28.65
N PRO A 533 -26.29 0.02 29.94
CA PRO A 533 -25.18 0.51 30.75
C PRO A 533 -23.88 -0.17 30.30
N THR A 534 -22.97 0.63 29.77
CA THR A 534 -21.63 0.21 29.34
C THR A 534 -20.59 1.05 30.08
N ALA A 535 -19.48 0.44 30.47
CA ALA A 535 -18.34 1.18 31.02
C ALA A 535 -17.63 2.01 29.92
N PHE A 536 -17.75 1.56 28.67
CA PHE A 536 -17.30 2.23 27.46
C PHE A 536 -18.49 2.94 26.77
N GLY A 537 -18.39 3.27 25.49
CA GLY A 537 -19.37 4.12 24.80
C GLY A 537 -19.17 5.60 25.10
N ASP A 538 -17.92 6.07 25.06
CA ASP A 538 -17.54 7.48 25.21
C ASP A 538 -18.37 8.40 24.30
N VAL A 539 -18.68 7.93 23.09
CA VAL A 539 -19.54 8.61 22.11
C VAL A 539 -20.73 7.73 21.73
N SER A 540 -21.91 8.32 21.67
CA SER A 540 -23.15 7.69 21.20
C SER A 540 -23.79 8.57 20.13
N ILE A 541 -23.98 8.01 18.93
CA ILE A 541 -24.62 8.67 17.79
C ILE A 541 -25.96 7.97 17.59
N ILE A 542 -27.05 8.68 17.88
CA ILE A 542 -28.40 8.16 17.83
C ILE A 542 -29.09 8.64 16.57
N ILE A 543 -29.70 7.70 15.84
CA ILE A 543 -30.38 7.92 14.57
C ILE A 543 -31.88 7.68 14.77
N TYR A 544 -32.66 8.71 14.50
CA TYR A 544 -34.13 8.68 14.54
C TYR A 544 -34.71 8.79 13.13
N PRO A 545 -35.35 7.74 12.61
CA PRO A 545 -36.07 7.81 11.35
C PRO A 545 -37.21 8.83 11.39
N MET A 546 -37.27 9.68 10.36
CA MET A 546 -38.36 10.63 10.16
C MET A 546 -39.14 10.29 8.88
N LYS A 547 -40.17 11.09 8.57
CA LYS A 547 -40.88 11.02 7.29
C LYS A 547 -39.96 11.43 6.14
N ASN A 548 -40.28 10.99 4.92
CA ASN A 548 -39.60 11.36 3.67
C ASN A 548 -38.11 10.95 3.59
N HIS A 549 -37.72 9.81 4.17
CA HIS A 549 -36.33 9.32 4.16
C HIS A 549 -35.31 10.32 4.76
N MET A 550 -35.76 11.10 5.73
CA MET A 550 -34.92 11.99 6.53
C MET A 550 -34.66 11.36 7.90
N PHE A 551 -33.52 11.68 8.49
CA PHE A 551 -33.07 11.12 9.76
C PHE A 551 -32.57 12.23 10.66
N PHE A 552 -33.06 12.28 11.89
CA PHE A 552 -32.59 13.19 12.91
C PHE A 552 -31.49 12.53 13.73
N ILE A 553 -30.39 13.25 13.93
CA ILE A 553 -29.18 12.73 14.57
C ILE A 553 -28.97 13.44 15.90
N THR A 554 -28.84 12.66 16.97
CA THR A 554 -28.44 13.15 18.29
C THR A 554 -27.06 12.60 18.62
N ILE A 555 -26.15 13.44 19.10
CA ILE A 555 -24.80 13.03 19.46
C ILE A 555 -24.55 13.33 20.93
N THR A 556 -24.37 12.27 21.71
CA THR A 556 -23.95 12.38 23.11
C THR A 556 -22.49 11.94 23.24
N LYS A 557 -21.67 12.70 23.95
CA LYS A 557 -20.27 12.36 24.21
C LYS A 557 -19.88 12.67 25.66
N LYS A 558 -18.86 12.00 26.19
CA LYS A 558 -18.26 12.40 27.47
C LYS A 558 -17.62 13.81 27.35
N PRO A 559 -17.57 14.60 28.44
CA PRO A 559 -17.04 15.96 28.41
C PRO A 559 -15.60 16.08 27.91
N GLU A 560 -14.78 15.05 28.17
CA GLU A 560 -13.34 15.03 27.86
C GLU A 560 -13.08 14.82 26.37
N VAL A 561 -14.04 14.26 25.62
CA VAL A 561 -13.87 13.99 24.18
C VAL A 561 -13.87 15.32 23.41
N PRO A 562 -12.84 15.60 22.60
CA PRO A 562 -12.78 16.80 21.76
C PRO A 562 -13.95 16.89 20.76
N PHE A 563 -14.02 18.02 20.05
CA PHE A 563 -14.94 18.15 18.91
C PHE A 563 -14.53 17.19 17.78
N PHE A 564 -15.52 16.61 17.12
CA PHE A 564 -15.38 15.78 15.93
C PHE A 564 -16.59 16.01 15.01
N GLY A 565 -16.47 15.63 13.74
CA GLY A 565 -17.53 15.76 12.73
C GLY A 565 -17.40 14.68 11.65
N PRO A 566 -18.13 14.75 10.53
CA PRO A 566 -18.82 15.94 10.00
C PRO A 566 -20.19 16.23 10.63
N LEU A 567 -20.86 15.25 11.24
CA LEU A 567 -22.17 15.46 11.86
C LEU A 567 -22.05 16.14 13.22
N PHE A 568 -23.08 16.91 13.58
CA PHE A 568 -23.23 17.59 14.87
C PHE A 568 -24.57 17.22 15.51
N ASP A 569 -24.71 17.48 16.81
CA ASP A 569 -25.94 17.21 17.54
C ASP A 569 -27.11 18.03 17.00
N GLY A 570 -28.23 17.37 16.67
CA GLY A 570 -29.40 17.97 16.04
C GLY A 570 -29.36 18.03 14.52
N ALA A 571 -28.39 17.38 13.86
CA ALA A 571 -28.32 17.33 12.40
C ALA A 571 -29.50 16.55 11.80
N ILE A 572 -29.97 16.97 10.62
CA ILE A 572 -30.95 16.24 9.81
C ILE A 572 -30.29 15.82 8.51
N VAL A 573 -30.34 14.52 8.20
CA VAL A 573 -29.60 13.92 7.08
C VAL A 573 -30.54 13.15 6.17
N ASN A 574 -30.29 13.21 4.86
CA ASN A 574 -31.00 12.38 3.88
C ASN A 574 -30.48 10.93 3.91
N GLY A 575 -31.37 9.95 3.78
CA GLY A 575 -31.03 8.52 3.78
C GLY A 575 -29.91 8.11 2.82
N LYS A 576 -29.77 8.78 1.66
CA LYS A 576 -28.69 8.49 0.69
C LYS A 576 -27.29 8.81 1.21
N LEU A 577 -27.15 9.83 2.07
CA LEU A 577 -25.86 10.28 2.62
C LEU A 577 -25.63 9.77 4.04
N LEU A 578 -26.68 9.23 4.68
CA LEU A 578 -26.66 8.84 6.09
C LEU A 578 -25.54 7.85 6.41
N PRO A 579 -25.39 6.70 5.72
CA PRO A 579 -24.36 5.74 6.08
C PRO A 579 -22.94 6.31 5.98
N SER A 580 -22.63 7.04 4.90
CA SER A 580 -21.30 7.63 4.69
C SER A 580 -20.98 8.71 5.72
N LEU A 581 -21.94 9.59 6.05
CA LEU A 581 -21.75 10.64 7.05
C LEU A 581 -21.62 10.08 8.47
N ILE A 582 -22.40 9.03 8.80
CA ILE A 582 -22.28 8.34 10.09
C ILE A 582 -20.92 7.64 10.18
N CYS A 583 -20.51 6.89 9.15
CA CYS A 583 -19.21 6.23 9.14
C CYS A 583 -18.06 7.22 9.34
N ALA A 584 -18.03 8.32 8.59
CA ALA A 584 -17.03 9.38 8.74
C ALA A 584 -17.05 10.00 10.15
N THR A 585 -18.25 10.24 10.71
CA THR A 585 -18.40 10.79 12.06
C THR A 585 -17.90 9.82 13.12
N CYS A 586 -18.17 8.52 12.98
CA CYS A 586 -17.70 7.51 13.92
C CYS A 586 -16.17 7.33 13.89
N ILE A 587 -15.56 7.37 12.71
CA ILE A 587 -14.08 7.32 12.57
C ILE A 587 -13.46 8.51 13.31
N ASN A 588 -13.96 9.72 13.07
CA ASN A 588 -13.45 10.93 13.73
C ASN A 588 -13.76 10.96 15.23
N ALA A 589 -14.91 10.43 15.66
CA ALA A 589 -15.23 10.25 17.07
C ALA A 589 -14.24 9.29 17.75
N SER A 590 -13.94 8.15 17.12
CA SER A 590 -12.96 7.19 17.65
C SER A 590 -11.56 7.80 17.68
N ARG A 591 -11.14 8.54 16.65
CA ARG A 591 -9.88 9.32 16.68
C ARG A 591 -9.85 10.28 17.87
N ALA A 592 -10.91 11.06 18.08
CA ALA A 592 -11.02 12.01 19.19
C ALA A 592 -10.93 11.33 20.56
N VAL A 593 -11.54 10.17 20.74
CA VAL A 593 -11.42 9.36 21.97
C VAL A 593 -10.00 8.85 22.14
N LYS A 594 -9.40 8.25 21.09
CA LYS A 594 -8.04 7.70 21.15
C LYS A 594 -6.98 8.77 21.40
N CYS A 595 -7.19 10.01 20.95
CA CYS A 595 -6.31 11.15 21.28
C CYS A 595 -6.18 11.43 22.78
N LEU A 596 -7.11 10.95 23.61
CA LEU A 596 -7.04 11.07 25.07
C LEU A 596 -6.12 10.01 25.70
N ILE A 597 -5.79 8.94 24.97
CA ILE A 597 -4.91 7.87 25.45
C ILE A 597 -3.47 8.40 25.48
N PRO A 598 -2.80 8.40 26.65
CA PRO A 598 -1.41 8.84 26.73
C PRO A 598 -0.52 8.04 25.77
N LEU A 599 0.36 8.72 25.04
CA LEU A 599 1.25 8.14 24.03
C LEU A 599 0.55 7.56 22.78
N TYR A 600 -0.76 7.72 22.63
CA TYR A 600 -1.43 7.41 21.37
C TYR A 600 -0.96 8.39 20.28
N GLN A 601 -0.31 7.84 19.26
CA GLN A 601 0.09 8.58 18.08
C GLN A 601 -0.74 8.05 16.91
N SER A 602 -1.40 8.96 16.18
CA SER A 602 -2.13 8.65 14.95
C SER A 602 -1.23 8.14 13.81
N LEU A 603 0.07 7.98 14.04
CA LEU A 603 1.09 7.86 13.01
C LEU A 603 1.76 6.47 12.99
N TYR A 604 1.64 5.82 11.82
CA TYR A 604 2.23 4.55 11.40
C TYR A 604 3.74 4.65 11.19
N LEU A 605 4.49 5.01 12.21
CA LEU A 605 5.94 5.16 12.06
C LEU A 605 6.59 3.82 12.41
N PHE A 606 6.81 3.02 11.37
CA PHE A 606 7.64 1.83 11.43
C PHE A 606 9.09 2.27 11.63
N ALA A 607 9.56 2.21 12.86
CA ALA A 607 10.98 2.28 13.17
C ALA A 607 11.41 0.92 13.72
N VAL A 608 12.28 0.23 12.99
CA VAL A 608 12.98 -0.92 13.53
C VAL A 608 14.18 -0.40 14.32
N ASN A 609 14.13 -0.52 15.64
CA ASN A 609 15.32 -0.36 16.47
C ASN A 609 16.17 -1.64 16.31
N MET A 610 16.99 -1.71 15.26
CA MET A 610 17.83 -2.89 14.98
C MET A 610 19.11 -2.88 15.81
#